data_AF-A0A1G6M7I9-F1
#
_entry.id   AF-A0A1G6M7I9-F1
#
_cell.length_a   1.000
_cell.length_b   1.000
_cell.length_c   1.000
_cell.angle_alpha   90.00
_cell.angle_beta   90.00
_cell.angle_gamma   90.00
#
_symmetry.space_group_name_H-M   'P 1'
#
loop_
_entity.id
_entity.type
_entity.pdbx_description
1 polymer ?
#
loop_
_entity_poly.entity_id
_entity_poly.type
_entity_poly.pdbx_seq_one_letter_code
_entity_poly.pdbx_strand_id
1 'polypeptide(L)'
;MGILDDLLKVYKKSKIKIKTKQNTNKKELHFGDIIEIYEPEFAIAVYIEDNTTILMSNFWEFATNSDMFVDVSHPIADKWIIELDKRIFLDNAKYSYYSKLNENDINLLKKALDGEDLPPSKTGPKVPFNPKDARYKFKFEELKKTLKFNKNLFFEKDTNVIHFNFSKDLFEKEKKAAFDEKKLFEKNGVNILINPKNIIIDTTDKNIGKFAKIYIKSKGEEIVLFEGKIEAPTFEIISKTPIKSPYAIEQMLQIEIYDDKP
;
A
#
# COMPACT_ATOMS: atom_id res chain seq x y z
N MET A 1 9.68 10.16 25.49
CA MET A 1 9.29 9.27 24.37
C MET A 1 7.91 8.75 24.69
N GLY A 2 6.95 8.84 23.76
CA GLY A 2 5.57 8.41 24.02
C GLY A 2 5.40 6.90 23.92
N ILE A 3 4.36 6.35 24.56
CA ILE A 3 4.03 4.90 24.58
C ILE A 3 4.04 4.29 23.16
N LEU A 4 3.48 5.01 22.18
CA LEU A 4 3.44 4.57 20.77
C LEU A 4 4.83 4.51 20.10
N ASP A 5 5.75 5.43 20.42
CA ASP A 5 7.11 5.36 19.87
C ASP A 5 7.87 4.16 20.42
N ASP A 6 7.60 3.76 21.66
CA ASP A 6 8.21 2.58 22.27
C ASP A 6 7.66 1.27 21.68
N LEU A 7 6.35 1.20 21.43
CA LEU A 7 5.73 0.09 20.69
C LEU A 7 6.33 -0.05 19.27
N LEU A 8 6.60 1.07 18.59
CA LEU A 8 7.17 1.04 17.24
C LEU A 8 8.62 0.54 17.25
N LYS A 9 9.39 0.80 18.32
CA LYS A 9 10.72 0.21 18.49
C LYS A 9 10.65 -1.30 18.68
N VAL A 10 9.64 -1.80 19.39
CA VAL A 10 9.41 -3.24 19.55
C VAL A 10 9.10 -3.86 18.19
N TYR A 11 8.16 -3.27 17.44
CA TYR A 11 7.82 -3.66 16.06
C TYR A 11 9.06 -3.81 15.17
N LYS A 12 9.94 -2.80 15.15
CA LYS A 12 11.16 -2.81 14.33
C LYS A 12 12.18 -3.89 14.73
N LYS A 13 12.14 -4.34 15.99
CA LYS A 13 13.07 -5.35 16.53
C LYS A 13 12.52 -6.77 16.47
N SER A 14 11.20 -6.95 16.37
CA SER A 14 10.57 -8.27 16.33
C SER A 14 10.92 -9.02 15.05
N LYS A 15 11.92 -9.90 15.13
CA LYS A 15 12.08 -11.02 14.19
C LYS A 15 11.19 -12.15 14.66
N ILE A 16 9.95 -12.16 14.20
CA ILE A 16 9.01 -13.24 14.51
C ILE A 16 9.53 -14.53 13.85
N LYS A 17 10.13 -15.42 14.65
CA LYS A 17 10.53 -16.77 14.23
C LYS A 17 9.37 -17.73 14.49
N ILE A 18 8.42 -17.81 13.57
CA ILE A 18 7.35 -18.82 13.67
C ILE A 18 7.89 -20.13 13.12
N LYS A 19 7.85 -21.18 13.95
CA LYS A 19 8.04 -22.57 13.50
C LYS A 19 6.71 -23.06 12.92
N THR A 20 6.35 -22.60 11.73
CA THR A 20 5.14 -23.07 11.04
C THR A 20 5.46 -24.37 10.32
N LYS A 21 4.65 -25.41 10.58
CA LYS A 21 4.64 -26.62 9.77
C LYS A 21 4.17 -26.20 8.37
N GLN A 22 5.07 -26.26 7.39
CA GLN A 22 4.75 -26.00 5.99
C GLN A 22 3.79 -27.07 5.47
N ASN A 23 2.49 -26.91 5.72
CA ASN A 23 1.48 -27.55 4.92
C ASN A 23 1.08 -26.54 3.84
N THR A 24 1.74 -26.62 2.68
CA THR A 24 1.26 -25.97 1.46
C THR A 24 -0.02 -26.67 0.99
N ASN A 25 -1.09 -26.55 1.77
CA ASN A 25 -2.41 -26.95 1.34
C ASN A 25 -2.87 -25.89 0.34
N LYS A 26 -2.71 -26.19 -0.96
CA LYS A 26 -3.37 -25.46 -2.05
C LYS A 26 -4.86 -25.74 -1.97
N LYS A 27 -5.52 -25.10 -1.01
CA LYS A 27 -6.98 -24.98 -0.97
C LYS A 27 -7.34 -23.82 -1.90
N GLU A 28 -8.45 -23.96 -2.62
CA GLU A 28 -9.06 -22.83 -3.32
C GLU A 28 -9.40 -21.74 -2.29
N LEU A 29 -8.90 -20.53 -2.53
CA LEU A 29 -9.09 -19.39 -1.65
C LEU A 29 -10.42 -18.70 -1.98
N HIS A 30 -11.15 -18.34 -0.95
CA HIS A 30 -12.42 -17.63 -1.02
C HIS A 30 -12.29 -16.28 -0.32
N PHE A 31 -13.09 -15.30 -0.75
CA PHE A 31 -13.13 -13.99 -0.09
C PHE A 31 -13.26 -14.13 1.44
N GLY A 32 -12.40 -13.42 2.17
CA GLY A 32 -12.34 -13.44 3.63
C GLY A 32 -11.50 -14.58 4.22
N ASP A 33 -10.92 -15.45 3.41
CA ASP A 33 -9.95 -16.44 3.87
C ASP A 33 -8.66 -15.75 4.36
N ILE A 34 -8.15 -16.17 5.50
CA ILE A 34 -6.91 -15.68 6.09
C ILE A 34 -5.80 -16.64 5.71
N ILE A 35 -4.71 -16.07 5.20
CA ILE A 35 -3.55 -16.83 4.73
C ILE A 35 -2.28 -16.34 5.41
N GLU A 36 -1.34 -17.26 5.56
CA GLU A 36 0.06 -16.97 5.91
C GLU A 36 0.89 -17.00 4.64
N ILE A 37 1.63 -15.93 4.37
CA ILE A 37 2.54 -15.78 3.23
C ILE A 37 3.96 -15.90 3.78
N TYR A 38 4.80 -16.75 3.17
CA TYR A 38 6.12 -17.11 3.72
C TYR A 38 7.31 -16.49 2.99
N GLU A 39 7.13 -16.05 1.75
CA GLU A 39 8.19 -15.48 0.92
C GLU A 39 7.72 -14.14 0.32
N PRO A 40 8.58 -13.11 0.26
CA PRO A 40 9.98 -13.07 0.72
C PRO A 40 10.17 -12.85 2.24
N GLU A 41 9.09 -12.54 2.97
CA GLU A 41 9.05 -12.48 4.43
C GLU A 41 7.74 -13.09 4.93
N PHE A 42 7.61 -13.32 6.23
CA PHE A 42 6.36 -13.77 6.80
C PHE A 42 5.35 -12.61 6.85
N ALA A 43 4.15 -12.82 6.32
CA ALA A 43 3.01 -11.93 6.50
C ALA A 43 1.72 -12.74 6.67
N ILE A 44 0.73 -12.09 7.27
CA ILE A 44 -0.63 -12.60 7.33
C ILE A 44 -1.48 -11.63 6.52
N ALA A 45 -2.38 -12.16 5.72
CA ALA A 45 -3.23 -11.37 4.85
C ALA A 45 -4.63 -12.00 4.74
N VAL A 46 -5.63 -11.18 4.42
CA VAL A 46 -6.96 -11.64 4.04
C VAL A 46 -7.07 -11.69 2.52
N TYR A 47 -7.53 -12.81 1.98
CA TYR A 47 -7.80 -12.99 0.57
C TYR A 47 -9.10 -12.28 0.17
N ILE A 48 -9.07 -11.62 -0.98
CA ILE A 48 -10.20 -10.90 -1.56
C ILE A 48 -10.65 -11.65 -2.82
N GLU A 49 -9.96 -11.43 -3.93
CA GLU A 49 -10.25 -11.99 -5.25
C GLU A 49 -9.00 -11.96 -6.14
N ASP A 50 -8.98 -12.73 -7.23
CA ASP A 50 -7.94 -12.67 -8.28
C ASP A 50 -6.50 -12.58 -7.76
N ASN A 51 -6.10 -13.53 -6.91
CA ASN A 51 -4.77 -13.56 -6.25
C ASN A 51 -4.45 -12.31 -5.41
N THR A 52 -5.42 -11.45 -5.13
CA THR A 52 -5.26 -10.22 -4.37
C THR A 52 -5.66 -10.44 -2.93
N THR A 53 -4.83 -9.93 -2.04
CA THR A 53 -5.01 -10.00 -0.59
C THR A 53 -4.76 -8.64 0.04
N ILE A 54 -5.18 -8.47 1.28
CA ILE A 54 -4.96 -7.26 2.08
C ILE A 54 -4.13 -7.63 3.31
N LEU A 55 -3.06 -6.88 3.54
CA LEU A 55 -2.15 -7.11 4.65
C LEU A 55 -2.86 -7.00 5.99
N MET A 56 -2.54 -7.92 6.90
CA MET A 56 -2.96 -7.89 8.29
C MET A 56 -1.77 -7.61 9.21
N SER A 57 -2.01 -6.83 10.25
CA SER A 57 -1.03 -6.52 11.29
C SER A 57 -1.61 -6.69 12.69
N ASN A 58 -0.81 -7.20 13.62
CA ASN A 58 -1.21 -7.40 15.01
C ASN A 58 -1.03 -6.14 15.87
N PHE A 59 -0.47 -5.07 15.30
CA PHE A 59 -0.19 -3.82 16.02
C PHE A 59 -1.37 -2.84 15.91
N TRP A 60 -2.51 -3.28 16.43
CA TRP A 60 -3.79 -2.56 16.36
C TRP A 60 -3.74 -1.18 17.06
N GLU A 61 -2.79 -0.95 17.97
CA GLU A 61 -2.56 0.37 18.59
C GLU A 61 -2.14 1.44 17.58
N PHE A 62 -1.62 1.03 16.42
CA PHE A 62 -1.25 1.94 15.33
C PHE A 62 -2.34 2.16 14.28
N ALA A 63 -3.52 1.57 14.47
CA ALA A 63 -4.60 1.69 13.52
C ALA A 63 -4.98 3.15 13.24
N THR A 64 -5.33 3.42 12.00
CA THR A 64 -5.97 4.67 11.56
C THR A 64 -7.38 4.37 11.04
N ASN A 65 -8.09 5.41 10.61
CA ASN A 65 -9.41 5.28 10.01
C ASN A 65 -9.41 4.56 8.65
N SER A 66 -8.24 4.21 8.10
CA SER A 66 -8.13 3.38 6.90
C SER A 66 -7.99 1.89 7.21
N ASP A 67 -7.97 1.53 8.49
CA ASP A 67 -7.77 0.14 8.93
C ASP A 67 -9.08 -0.40 9.52
N MET A 68 -9.26 -1.72 9.41
CA MET A 68 -10.40 -2.44 9.97
C MET A 68 -9.96 -3.38 11.10
N PHE A 69 -10.57 -3.26 12.28
CA PHE A 69 -10.32 -4.18 13.39
C PHE A 69 -11.05 -5.52 13.21
N VAL A 70 -10.30 -6.61 13.39
CA VAL A 70 -10.84 -7.97 13.40
C VAL A 70 -10.27 -8.78 14.55
N ASP A 71 -11.10 -9.67 15.08
CA ASP A 71 -10.70 -10.62 16.11
C ASP A 71 -10.50 -11.99 15.46
N VAL A 72 -9.24 -12.43 15.43
CA VAL A 72 -8.81 -13.67 14.78
C VAL A 72 -7.85 -14.35 15.73
N SER A 73 -8.26 -15.50 16.26
CA SER A 73 -7.37 -16.27 17.12
C SER A 73 -6.24 -16.88 16.28
N HIS A 74 -5.06 -16.28 16.42
CA HIS A 74 -3.83 -16.68 15.76
C HIS A 74 -2.73 -16.87 16.81
N PRO A 75 -1.79 -17.82 16.66
CA PRO A 75 -0.68 -18.01 17.60
C PRO A 75 0.20 -16.77 17.89
N ILE A 76 0.03 -15.68 17.14
CA ILE A 76 0.77 -14.42 17.31
C ILE A 76 -0.03 -13.42 18.13
N ALA A 77 -1.34 -13.32 17.89
CA ALA A 77 -2.24 -12.36 18.50
C ALA A 77 -3.69 -12.76 18.23
N ASP A 78 -4.61 -12.30 19.09
CA ASP A 78 -6.05 -12.48 18.90
C ASP A 78 -6.73 -11.28 18.22
N LYS A 79 -6.07 -10.11 18.22
CA LYS A 79 -6.60 -8.87 17.63
C LYS A 79 -5.69 -8.37 16.52
N TRP A 80 -6.31 -8.03 15.40
CA TRP A 80 -5.64 -7.66 14.18
C TRP A 80 -6.27 -6.41 13.56
N ILE A 81 -5.49 -5.75 12.71
CA ILE A 81 -5.99 -4.79 11.73
C ILE A 81 -5.83 -5.36 10.34
N ILE A 82 -6.85 -5.19 9.50
CA ILE A 82 -6.78 -5.31 8.04
C ILE A 82 -6.47 -3.92 7.52
N GLU A 83 -5.32 -3.76 6.86
CA GLU A 83 -4.86 -2.48 6.33
C GLU A 83 -5.45 -2.26 4.93
N LEU A 84 -6.62 -1.65 4.85
CA LEU A 84 -7.43 -1.54 3.61
C LEU A 84 -6.73 -0.80 2.46
N ASP A 85 -5.58 -0.18 2.73
CA ASP A 85 -4.71 0.54 1.80
C ASP A 85 -3.41 -0.22 1.46
N LYS A 86 -3.30 -1.51 1.82
CA LYS A 86 -2.10 -2.35 1.64
C LYS A 86 -2.44 -3.67 0.97
N ARG A 87 -2.41 -3.68 -0.36
CA ARG A 87 -2.67 -4.86 -1.20
C ARG A 87 -1.41 -5.71 -1.38
N ILE A 88 -1.52 -7.02 -1.16
CA ILE A 88 -0.49 -8.00 -1.51
C ILE A 88 -1.03 -8.91 -2.61
N PHE A 89 -0.24 -9.10 -3.65
CA PHE A 89 -0.57 -9.98 -4.76
C PHE A 89 0.18 -11.32 -4.60
N LEU A 90 -0.53 -12.43 -4.78
CA LEU A 90 -0.04 -13.77 -4.51
C LEU A 90 0.70 -14.41 -5.69
N ASP A 91 0.91 -13.70 -6.78
CA ASP A 91 1.59 -14.24 -7.95
C ASP A 91 3.02 -14.69 -7.60
N ASN A 92 3.23 -16.01 -7.64
CA ASN A 92 4.45 -16.71 -7.23
C ASN A 92 4.74 -16.70 -5.72
N ALA A 93 3.82 -16.24 -4.88
CA ALA A 93 3.96 -16.29 -3.43
C ALA A 93 3.65 -17.69 -2.89
N LYS A 94 4.48 -18.18 -1.97
CA LYS A 94 4.14 -19.38 -1.20
C LYS A 94 3.30 -18.97 -0.01
N TYR A 95 2.08 -19.49 0.03
CA TYR A 95 1.15 -19.25 1.13
C TYR A 95 0.51 -20.54 1.63
N SER A 96 -0.08 -20.48 2.82
CA SER A 96 -0.97 -21.50 3.35
C SER A 96 -2.25 -20.85 3.87
N TYR A 97 -3.37 -21.53 3.64
CA TYR A 97 -4.62 -21.21 4.32
C TYR A 97 -4.48 -21.40 5.84
N TYR A 98 -4.91 -20.41 6.61
CA TYR A 98 -4.93 -20.45 8.06
C TYR A 98 -6.36 -20.62 8.60
N SER A 99 -7.23 -19.65 8.33
CA SER A 99 -8.61 -19.64 8.82
C SER A 99 -9.49 -18.75 7.95
N LYS A 100 -10.68 -18.38 8.41
CA LYS A 100 -11.59 -17.49 7.70
C LYS A 100 -12.12 -16.43 8.65
N LEU A 101 -12.31 -15.20 8.17
CA LEU A 101 -13.03 -14.17 8.90
C LEU A 101 -14.46 -14.64 9.21
N ASN A 102 -15.02 -14.15 10.33
CA ASN A 102 -16.43 -14.38 10.62
C ASN A 102 -17.33 -13.62 9.63
N GLU A 103 -18.59 -14.03 9.50
CA GLU A 103 -19.51 -13.47 8.49
C GLU A 103 -19.74 -11.96 8.66
N ASN A 104 -19.77 -11.47 9.90
CA ASN A 104 -19.94 -10.04 10.16
C ASN A 104 -18.75 -9.23 9.65
N ASP A 105 -17.53 -9.68 9.92
CA ASP A 105 -16.30 -9.03 9.44
C ASP A 105 -16.15 -9.18 7.92
N ILE A 106 -16.59 -10.29 7.33
CA ILE A 106 -16.66 -10.42 5.86
C ILE A 106 -17.58 -9.35 5.26
N ASN A 107 -18.76 -9.15 5.83
CA ASN A 107 -19.71 -8.17 5.33
C ASN A 107 -19.19 -6.73 5.49
N LEU A 108 -18.53 -6.43 6.61
CA LEU A 108 -17.89 -5.13 6.82
C LEU A 108 -16.71 -4.91 5.86
N LEU A 109 -15.92 -5.94 5.59
CA LEU A 109 -14.81 -5.86 4.64
C LEU A 109 -15.32 -5.57 3.22
N LYS A 110 -16.39 -6.23 2.77
CA LYS A 110 -17.04 -5.91 1.48
C LYS A 110 -17.47 -4.46 1.40
N LYS A 111 -18.23 -3.99 2.40
CA LYS A 111 -18.66 -2.59 2.50
C LYS A 111 -17.49 -1.61 2.46
N ALA A 112 -16.43 -1.88 3.20
CA ALA A 112 -15.23 -1.05 3.20
C ALA A 112 -14.54 -1.02 1.83
N LEU A 113 -14.49 -2.16 1.13
CA LEU A 113 -13.97 -2.26 -0.23
C LEU A 113 -14.86 -1.60 -1.27
N ASP A 114 -16.17 -1.53 -1.02
CA ASP A 114 -17.13 -0.74 -1.79
C ASP A 114 -17.03 0.76 -1.45
N GLY A 115 -16.35 1.12 -0.36
CA GLY A 115 -16.07 2.50 0.04
C GLY A 115 -17.06 3.10 1.02
N GLU A 116 -17.92 2.25 1.60
CA GLU A 116 -18.75 2.63 2.73
C GLU A 116 -17.90 2.84 3.99
N ASP A 117 -18.31 3.79 4.82
CA ASP A 117 -17.66 4.03 6.11
C ASP A 117 -17.87 2.85 7.07
N LEU A 118 -16.78 2.44 7.71
CA LEU A 118 -16.82 1.45 8.78
C LEU A 118 -17.36 2.07 10.08
N PRO A 119 -18.07 1.28 10.92
CA PRO A 119 -18.51 1.78 12.21
C PRO A 119 -17.29 2.16 13.09
N PRO A 120 -17.38 3.20 13.93
CA PRO A 120 -16.25 3.68 14.75
C PRO A 120 -15.62 2.61 15.65
N SER A 121 -16.38 1.58 16.04
CA SER A 121 -15.90 0.45 16.83
C SER A 121 -14.99 -0.51 16.06
N LYS A 122 -15.00 -0.44 14.73
CA LYS A 122 -14.26 -1.34 13.82
C LYS A 122 -13.15 -0.64 13.06
N THR A 123 -12.81 0.61 13.37
CA THR A 123 -11.76 1.36 12.71
C THR A 123 -10.93 2.19 13.69
N GLY A 124 -9.69 2.52 13.30
CA GLY A 124 -8.83 3.38 14.08
C GLY A 124 -9.30 4.85 14.08
N PRO A 125 -8.70 5.70 14.92
CA PRO A 125 -8.99 7.13 14.93
C PRO A 125 -8.63 7.77 13.59
N LYS A 126 -9.40 8.81 13.20
CA LYS A 126 -8.94 9.77 12.19
C LYS A 126 -7.74 10.51 12.75
N VAL A 127 -6.59 10.41 12.08
CA VAL A 127 -5.35 11.05 12.50
C VAL A 127 -4.99 12.15 11.48
N PRO A 128 -4.84 13.42 11.89
CA PRO A 128 -4.37 14.46 10.98
C PRO A 128 -2.90 14.24 10.60
N PHE A 129 -2.50 14.72 9.42
CA PHE A 129 -1.13 14.57 8.92
C PHE A 129 -0.07 15.06 9.91
N ASN A 130 0.70 14.14 10.47
CA ASN A 130 1.77 14.43 11.40
C ASN A 130 2.92 13.41 11.25
N PRO A 131 4.01 13.75 10.52
CA PRO A 131 5.16 12.88 10.31
C PRO A 131 5.87 12.43 11.60
N LYS A 132 5.66 13.13 12.72
CA LYS A 132 6.24 12.77 14.02
C LYS A 132 5.44 11.69 14.74
N ASP A 133 4.16 11.51 14.39
CA ASP A 133 3.29 10.50 14.98
C ASP A 133 3.76 9.09 14.59
N ALA A 134 3.77 8.20 15.57
CA ALA A 134 4.24 6.83 15.39
C ALA A 134 3.35 6.03 14.43
N ARG A 135 2.07 6.37 14.28
CA ARG A 135 1.14 5.73 13.34
C ARG A 135 1.55 5.97 11.89
N TYR A 136 1.94 7.19 11.54
CA TYR A 136 2.48 7.49 10.20
C TYR A 136 3.77 6.71 9.93
N LYS A 137 4.68 6.63 10.91
CA LYS A 137 5.90 5.83 10.78
C LYS A 137 5.58 4.34 10.60
N PHE A 138 4.59 3.82 11.34
CA PHE A 138 4.13 2.44 11.22
C PHE A 138 3.56 2.14 9.83
N LYS A 139 2.60 2.95 9.34
CA LYS A 139 2.02 2.79 7.99
C LYS A 139 3.09 2.82 6.89
N PHE A 140 4.14 3.61 7.08
CA PHE A 140 5.28 3.65 6.17
C PHE A 140 6.12 2.35 6.19
N GLU A 141 6.31 1.71 7.35
CA GLU A 141 7.00 0.41 7.39
C GLU A 141 6.14 -0.71 6.77
N GLU A 142 4.82 -0.74 7.02
CA GLU A 142 3.91 -1.72 6.39
C GLU A 142 3.81 -1.50 4.88
N LEU A 143 3.90 -0.25 4.40
CA LEU A 143 4.02 0.04 2.97
C LEU A 143 5.29 -0.60 2.37
N LYS A 144 6.45 -0.44 3.01
CA LYS A 144 7.70 -1.07 2.52
C LYS A 144 7.59 -2.58 2.46
N LYS A 145 6.97 -3.19 3.47
CA LYS A 145 6.72 -4.63 3.52
C LYS A 145 5.82 -5.08 2.38
N THR A 146 4.70 -4.38 2.16
CA THR A 146 3.77 -4.62 1.04
C THR A 146 4.48 -4.56 -0.31
N LEU A 147 5.29 -3.50 -0.54
CA LEU A 147 6.08 -3.34 -1.77
C LEU A 147 7.12 -4.45 -1.95
N LYS A 148 7.63 -5.02 -0.85
CA LYS A 148 8.59 -6.13 -0.91
C LYS A 148 7.93 -7.43 -1.39
N PHE A 149 6.69 -7.71 -0.95
CA PHE A 149 5.92 -8.86 -1.47
C PHE A 149 5.63 -8.71 -2.95
N ASN A 150 5.14 -7.55 -3.35
CA ASN A 150 4.70 -7.32 -4.72
C ASN A 150 5.87 -7.05 -5.69
N LYS A 151 7.11 -6.98 -5.20
CA LYS A 151 8.30 -6.61 -5.98
C LYS A 151 8.43 -7.39 -7.29
N ASN A 152 8.14 -8.70 -7.27
CA ASN A 152 8.31 -9.57 -8.45
C ASN A 152 7.26 -9.33 -9.55
N LEU A 153 6.13 -8.71 -9.20
CA LEU A 153 5.12 -8.29 -10.18
C LEU A 153 5.51 -6.99 -10.88
N PHE A 154 6.31 -6.18 -10.20
CA PHE A 154 6.70 -4.87 -10.68
C PHE A 154 8.06 -4.85 -11.39
N PHE A 155 8.89 -5.89 -11.24
CA PHE A 155 10.26 -5.90 -11.75
C PHE A 155 10.69 -7.32 -12.18
N GLU A 156 11.24 -7.46 -13.39
CA GLU A 156 11.92 -8.69 -13.84
C GLU A 156 12.98 -9.12 -12.81
N LYS A 157 13.13 -10.44 -12.62
CA LYS A 157 14.05 -11.03 -11.64
C LYS A 157 15.42 -10.34 -11.72
N ASP A 158 15.90 -9.92 -10.55
CA ASP A 158 17.16 -9.20 -10.27
C ASP A 158 17.09 -7.67 -10.24
N THR A 159 16.62 -7.09 -9.12
CA THR A 159 17.38 -6.09 -8.31
C THR A 159 16.62 -5.51 -7.09
N ASN A 160 17.30 -5.45 -5.93
CA ASN A 160 16.98 -4.66 -4.72
C ASN A 160 17.34 -3.16 -5.01
N VAL A 161 16.70 -2.06 -4.58
CA VAL A 161 16.16 -1.57 -3.27
C VAL A 161 15.25 -0.34 -3.51
N ILE A 162 14.34 -0.01 -2.56
CA ILE A 162 13.50 1.21 -2.48
C ILE A 162 14.05 2.14 -1.39
N HIS A 163 14.11 3.48 -1.60
CA HIS A 163 14.33 4.46 -0.53
C HIS A 163 13.52 5.76 -0.75
N PHE A 164 12.75 6.18 0.25
CA PHE A 164 12.04 7.47 0.29
C PHE A 164 12.80 8.50 1.15
N ASN A 165 12.73 9.78 0.77
CA ASN A 165 13.04 10.91 1.66
C ASN A 165 12.12 12.10 1.33
N PHE A 166 11.44 12.66 2.35
CA PHE A 166 10.64 13.87 2.19
C PHE A 166 11.51 15.12 2.33
N SER A 167 11.49 15.98 1.33
CA SER A 167 12.03 17.33 1.42
C SER A 167 11.09 18.28 0.67
N LYS A 168 10.54 19.25 1.40
CA LYS A 168 9.72 20.37 0.87
C LYS A 168 10.52 21.29 -0.09
N ASP A 169 11.84 21.13 -0.14
CA ASP A 169 12.75 22.03 -0.85
C ASP A 169 13.19 21.52 -2.24
N LEU A 170 12.74 20.34 -2.70
CA LEU A 170 13.10 19.83 -4.04
C LEU A 170 12.44 20.63 -5.19
N PHE A 171 11.26 21.19 -4.96
CA PHE A 171 10.37 21.61 -6.05
C PHE A 171 10.77 22.91 -6.78
N GLU A 172 11.36 23.89 -6.09
CA GLU A 172 11.80 25.14 -6.76
C GLU A 172 13.03 24.94 -7.64
N LYS A 173 13.97 24.08 -7.22
CA LYS A 173 15.20 23.82 -7.98
C LYS A 173 14.97 22.90 -9.18
N GLU A 174 14.06 21.93 -9.09
CA GLU A 174 13.83 20.94 -10.15
C GLU A 174 12.91 21.43 -11.28
N LYS A 175 11.96 22.34 -11.02
CA LYS A 175 11.17 22.99 -12.09
C LYS A 175 12.03 23.73 -13.11
N LYS A 176 13.14 24.34 -12.68
CA LYS A 176 14.10 25.03 -13.56
C LYS A 176 14.95 24.09 -14.40
N ALA A 177 15.23 22.87 -13.91
CA ALA A 177 16.05 21.89 -14.62
C ALA A 177 15.26 21.05 -15.65
N ALA A 178 13.94 20.88 -15.45
CA ALA A 178 13.08 20.11 -16.35
C ALA A 178 12.71 20.84 -17.67
N PHE A 179 12.97 22.15 -17.77
CA PHE A 179 12.67 22.94 -18.96
C PHE A 179 13.58 22.62 -20.15
N ASP A 180 14.77 22.05 -19.90
CA ASP A 180 15.78 21.77 -20.93
C ASP A 180 15.66 20.36 -21.56
N GLU A 181 14.93 19.43 -20.93
CA GLU A 181 14.75 18.07 -21.42
C GLU A 181 13.32 17.60 -21.15
N LYS A 182 12.48 17.43 -22.20
CA LYS A 182 11.06 17.02 -22.19
C LYS A 182 10.73 15.85 -21.22
N LYS A 183 10.59 16.16 -19.93
CA LYS A 183 10.34 15.19 -18.83
C LYS A 183 9.10 15.55 -18.00
N LEU A 184 8.56 16.74 -18.19
CA LEU A 184 7.32 17.19 -17.56
C LEU A 184 6.14 17.00 -18.52
N PHE A 185 5.12 16.32 -18.04
CA PHE A 185 3.87 16.05 -18.74
C PHE A 185 2.72 16.55 -17.89
N GLU A 186 1.63 16.97 -18.53
CA GLU A 186 0.39 17.29 -17.84
C GLU A 186 -0.68 16.31 -18.32
N LYS A 187 -1.36 15.64 -17.39
CA LYS A 187 -2.44 14.70 -17.68
C LYS A 187 -3.58 14.93 -16.70
N ASN A 188 -4.77 15.22 -17.21
CA ASN A 188 -5.97 15.46 -16.40
C ASN A 188 -5.76 16.52 -15.29
N GLY A 189 -4.98 17.57 -15.57
CA GLY A 189 -4.66 18.63 -14.59
C GLY A 189 -3.71 18.20 -13.46
N VAL A 190 -3.01 17.08 -13.65
CA VAL A 190 -1.96 16.55 -12.78
C VAL A 190 -0.61 16.71 -13.50
N ASN A 191 0.37 17.23 -12.79
CA ASN A 191 1.73 17.38 -13.33
C ASN A 191 2.51 16.10 -13.07
N ILE A 192 3.13 15.54 -14.11
CA ILE A 192 3.89 14.31 -14.06
C ILE A 192 5.30 14.62 -14.52
N LEU A 193 6.27 14.56 -13.62
CA LEU A 193 7.68 14.69 -13.94
C LEU A 193 8.32 13.31 -13.95
N ILE A 194 8.80 12.86 -15.11
CA ILE A 194 9.42 11.56 -15.31
C ILE A 194 10.92 11.73 -15.47
N ASN A 195 11.65 11.48 -14.40
CA ASN A 195 13.10 11.44 -14.41
C ASN A 195 13.61 10.02 -14.65
N PRO A 196 14.89 9.86 -14.99
CA PRO A 196 15.47 8.52 -15.11
C PRO A 196 15.29 7.66 -13.85
N LYS A 197 15.25 8.24 -12.66
CA LYS A 197 15.18 7.47 -11.39
C LYS A 197 13.88 7.60 -10.62
N ASN A 198 12.95 8.45 -11.02
CA ASN A 198 11.67 8.59 -10.34
C ASN A 198 10.62 9.22 -11.26
N ILE A 199 9.35 9.02 -10.91
CA ILE A 199 8.19 9.69 -11.46
C ILE A 199 7.57 10.47 -10.32
N ILE A 200 7.45 11.77 -10.47
CA ILE A 200 6.78 12.64 -9.51
C ILE A 200 5.42 12.99 -10.10
N ILE A 201 4.36 12.72 -9.36
CA ILE A 201 2.97 12.99 -9.74
C ILE A 201 2.45 14.04 -8.75
N ASP A 202 2.18 15.23 -9.23
CA ASP A 202 1.61 16.32 -8.46
C ASP A 202 0.16 16.55 -8.87
N THR A 203 -0.75 16.03 -8.05
CA THR A 203 -2.19 16.21 -8.19
C THR A 203 -2.66 17.58 -7.76
N THR A 204 -1.78 18.46 -7.27
CA THR A 204 -2.05 19.83 -6.79
C THR A 204 -2.95 19.88 -5.55
N ASP A 205 -2.78 20.94 -4.75
CA ASP A 205 -3.48 21.11 -3.46
C ASP A 205 -5.01 21.09 -3.56
N LYS A 206 -5.57 21.50 -4.70
CA LYS A 206 -7.03 21.50 -4.94
C LYS A 206 -7.68 20.11 -4.91
N ASN A 207 -6.87 19.05 -5.04
CA ASN A 207 -7.34 17.67 -5.05
C ASN A 207 -7.14 16.97 -3.69
N ILE A 208 -6.58 17.65 -2.68
CA ILE A 208 -6.52 17.12 -1.32
C ILE A 208 -7.94 16.86 -0.82
N GLY A 209 -8.16 15.66 -0.29
CA GLY A 209 -9.44 15.19 0.22
C GLY A 209 -10.30 14.45 -0.80
N LYS A 210 -9.95 14.49 -2.09
CA LYS A 210 -10.59 13.73 -3.16
C LYS A 210 -10.05 12.29 -3.22
N PHE A 211 -10.77 11.39 -3.88
CA PHE A 211 -10.26 10.05 -4.18
C PHE A 211 -9.46 10.07 -5.48
N ALA A 212 -8.39 9.29 -5.54
CA ALA A 212 -7.65 9.07 -6.77
C ALA A 212 -7.27 7.62 -6.95
N LYS A 213 -7.26 7.19 -8.21
CA LYS A 213 -6.70 5.93 -8.69
C LYS A 213 -5.58 6.26 -9.67
N ILE A 214 -4.35 5.99 -9.28
CA ILE A 214 -3.14 6.13 -10.10
C ILE A 214 -2.71 4.72 -10.47
N TYR A 215 -2.63 4.40 -11.75
CA TYR A 215 -2.30 3.05 -12.21
C TYR A 215 -1.55 3.06 -13.53
N ILE A 216 -0.86 1.98 -13.85
CA ILE A 216 -0.21 1.77 -15.15
C ILE A 216 -1.04 0.74 -15.91
N LYS A 217 -1.47 1.11 -17.12
CA LYS A 217 -2.17 0.21 -18.03
C LYS A 217 -1.18 -0.43 -18.99
N SER A 218 -1.02 -1.75 -18.92
CA SER A 218 -0.08 -2.50 -19.75
C SER A 218 -0.72 -3.80 -20.24
N LYS A 219 -0.72 -4.04 -21.55
CA LYS A 219 -1.19 -5.30 -22.16
C LYS A 219 -2.59 -5.77 -21.69
N GLY A 220 -3.48 -4.82 -21.36
CA GLY A 220 -4.84 -5.11 -20.91
C GLY A 220 -4.99 -5.26 -19.39
N GLU A 221 -3.90 -5.23 -18.63
CA GLU A 221 -3.90 -5.28 -17.17
C GLU A 221 -3.73 -3.87 -16.58
N GLU A 222 -4.35 -3.66 -15.41
CA GLU A 222 -4.25 -2.42 -14.64
C GLU A 222 -3.42 -2.66 -13.38
N ILE A 223 -2.29 -1.97 -13.30
CA ILE A 223 -1.40 -2.04 -12.14
C ILE A 223 -1.64 -0.80 -11.29
N VAL A 224 -2.46 -0.94 -10.25
CA VAL A 224 -2.77 0.16 -9.33
C VAL A 224 -1.57 0.51 -8.47
N LEU A 225 -1.07 1.74 -8.63
CA LEU A 225 0.05 2.33 -7.89
C LEU A 225 -0.44 3.02 -6.60
N PHE A 226 -1.62 3.62 -6.68
CA PHE A 226 -2.30 4.25 -5.55
C PHE A 226 -3.80 4.24 -5.82
N GLU A 227 -4.60 3.87 -4.83
CA GLU A 227 -6.05 4.03 -4.87
C GLU A 227 -6.54 4.41 -3.47
N GLY A 228 -7.10 5.61 -3.36
CA GLY A 228 -7.56 6.11 -2.07
C GLY A 228 -7.64 7.63 -2.02
N LYS A 229 -7.89 8.15 -0.82
CA LYS A 229 -8.04 9.57 -0.57
C LYS A 229 -6.68 10.28 -0.63
N ILE A 230 -6.60 11.36 -1.40
CA ILE A 230 -5.41 12.21 -1.51
C ILE A 230 -5.25 12.97 -0.19
N GLU A 231 -4.33 12.54 0.66
CA GLU A 231 -3.94 13.29 1.86
C GLU A 231 -2.73 14.20 1.62
N ALA A 232 -1.89 13.84 0.65
CA ALA A 232 -0.77 14.62 0.17
C ALA A 232 -0.89 14.77 -1.36
N PRO A 233 -0.72 15.99 -1.91
CA PRO A 233 -0.95 16.27 -3.32
C PRO A 233 0.18 15.77 -4.23
N THR A 234 1.29 15.31 -3.67
CA THR A 234 2.47 14.88 -4.43
C THR A 234 2.84 13.44 -4.08
N PHE A 235 2.98 12.64 -5.12
CA PHE A 235 3.38 11.25 -5.07
C PHE A 235 4.72 11.11 -5.79
N GLU A 236 5.66 10.38 -5.21
CA GLU A 236 6.93 10.04 -5.85
C GLU A 236 7.03 8.52 -5.99
N ILE A 237 7.29 8.08 -7.22
CA ILE A 237 7.47 6.68 -7.59
C ILE A 237 8.91 6.52 -8.05
N ILE A 238 9.76 5.88 -7.26
CA ILE A 238 11.19 5.76 -7.59
C ILE A 238 11.43 4.51 -8.44
N SER A 239 12.05 4.70 -9.60
CA SER A 239 12.46 3.65 -10.53
C SER A 239 13.86 3.15 -10.23
N LYS A 240 14.04 1.82 -10.17
CA LYS A 240 15.36 1.20 -9.93
C LYS A 240 16.24 1.15 -11.17
N THR A 241 15.63 1.08 -12.35
CA THR A 241 16.33 1.20 -13.63
C THR A 241 16.10 2.59 -14.21
N PRO A 242 17.10 3.20 -14.85
CA PRO A 242 16.90 4.43 -15.59
C PRO A 242 15.68 4.30 -16.52
N ILE A 243 14.65 5.13 -16.33
CA ILE A 243 13.52 5.26 -17.24
C ILE A 243 14.11 5.74 -18.57
N LYS A 244 14.24 4.80 -19.52
CA LYS A 244 14.86 5.07 -20.82
C LYS A 244 13.90 5.80 -21.76
N SER A 245 12.60 5.62 -21.56
CA SER A 245 11.55 6.26 -22.36
C SER A 245 10.50 6.88 -21.44
N PRO A 246 10.67 8.16 -21.05
CA PRO A 246 9.66 8.90 -20.28
C PRO A 246 8.28 8.89 -20.96
N TYR A 247 8.26 8.97 -22.29
CA TYR A 247 7.03 8.98 -23.08
C TYR A 247 6.24 7.65 -22.99
N ALA A 248 6.92 6.50 -22.95
CA ALA A 248 6.23 5.22 -22.78
C ALA A 248 5.55 5.11 -21.41
N ILE A 249 6.20 5.65 -20.37
CA ILE A 249 5.63 5.70 -19.01
C ILE A 249 4.42 6.62 -18.96
N GLU A 250 4.49 7.81 -19.58
CA GLU A 250 3.35 8.73 -19.65
C GLU A 250 2.13 8.08 -20.32
N GLN A 251 2.33 7.38 -21.45
CA GLN A 251 1.23 6.73 -22.17
C GLN A 251 0.55 5.64 -21.32
N MET A 252 1.32 4.88 -20.56
CA MET A 252 0.81 3.79 -19.74
C MET A 252 0.20 4.30 -18.42
N LEU A 253 0.75 5.38 -17.85
CA LEU A 253 0.29 5.96 -16.59
C LEU A 253 -1.09 6.60 -16.75
N GLN A 254 -2.04 6.11 -15.99
CA GLN A 254 -3.40 6.62 -15.87
C GLN A 254 -3.57 7.24 -14.49
N ILE A 255 -4.28 8.37 -14.46
CA ILE A 255 -4.58 9.11 -13.25
C ILE A 255 -6.03 9.54 -13.31
N GLU A 256 -6.80 9.01 -12.38
CA GLU A 256 -8.21 9.31 -12.22
C GLU A 256 -8.40 9.97 -10.85
N ILE A 257 -9.11 11.09 -10.81
CA ILE A 257 -9.41 11.85 -9.60
C ILE A 257 -10.91 12.09 -9.57
N TYR A 258 -11.54 11.79 -8.43
CA TYR A 258 -12.98 11.82 -8.26
C TYR A 258 -13.34 12.58 -6.98
N ASP A 259 -14.41 13.38 -7.04
CA ASP A 259 -14.92 14.11 -5.87
C ASP A 259 -15.45 13.17 -4.79
N ASP A 260 -16.09 12.08 -5.22
CA ASP A 260 -16.53 10.93 -4.41
C ASP A 260 -16.03 9.64 -5.08
N LYS A 261 -15.94 8.53 -4.33
CA LYS A 261 -15.45 7.26 -4.90
C LYS A 261 -16.38 6.78 -6.04
N PRO A 262 -15.85 6.39 -7.21
CA PRO A 262 -16.66 5.84 -8.31
C PRO A 262 -17.33 4.52 -7.94
#